data_AF-A0A820FCI7-F1
#
_entry.id   AF-A0A820FCI7-F1
#
_cell.length_a   1.000
_cell.length_b   1.000
_cell.length_c   1.000
_cell.angle_alpha   90.00
_cell.angle_beta   90.00
_cell.angle_gamma   90.00
#
_symmetry.space_group_name_H-M   'P 1'
#
loop_
_entity.id
_entity.type
_entity.pdbx_description
1 polymer ?
#
loop_
_entity_poly.entity_id
_entity_poly.type
_entity_poly.pdbx_seq_one_letter_code
_entity_poly.pdbx_strand_id
1 'polypeptide(L)'
;MTAHLECREYRNFANDTCNFIRTTAHCDMENGFIPYLVFLFCTIGNKLFVLGLTLLAGWLLVLFVGLGVTADSYFCPALRVTARVLKLSENIAGVTFLAFGNGAPDIFSAVAAVGSAKSGDLGLAFGALFGASIFVTTVVVGSISLLKPFHSIQRPLLRDIVFFIIVTFAAYVIMYDGKIHLMESLCFIIMYVIYLILVIGGRFINQRRKARQALLQAAQMTAVTKTSAPIQINGQTSICVNDINADTPDEHYSQADVSFALSHRHEFLPRDDIPWAKRSIFNKIFSIIKSPIILILHLTIPLVDYDKPKNNWNKFLNSFHLLSSPLVMSFLTKLGFIKIGNVFPVWAVVAIVGAIFFITSLILTQHHTKPKYHSGYAFLGFVVSMVWIYSVAHEIVNLLTTFGVVFGISNTILGLTLLAWGNSLGDCVSNIVSARQGYPNMGISACYGAPLLCKY
;
A
#
# COMPACT_ATOMS: atom_id res chain seq x y z
N MET A 1 15.57 17.07 -40.06
CA MET A 1 15.93 17.43 -38.67
C MET A 1 14.71 18.12 -38.07
N THR A 2 13.71 17.34 -37.63
CA THR A 2 12.55 17.88 -36.93
C THR A 2 13.02 18.29 -35.54
N ALA A 3 13.00 19.59 -35.23
CA ALA A 3 13.25 20.05 -33.87
C ALA A 3 12.25 19.33 -32.94
N HIS A 4 12.75 18.57 -31.96
CA HIS A 4 11.92 17.96 -30.95
C HIS A 4 11.47 19.07 -29.98
N LEU A 5 10.29 19.66 -30.24
CA LEU A 5 9.73 20.65 -29.31
C LEU A 5 9.34 19.96 -28.00
N GLU A 6 9.96 20.40 -26.91
CA GLU A 6 9.59 19.94 -25.57
C GLU A 6 8.27 20.59 -25.13
N CYS A 7 7.46 19.86 -24.35
CA CYS A 7 6.19 20.41 -23.86
C CYS A 7 6.39 21.68 -23.02
N ARG A 8 7.56 21.87 -22.41
CA ARG A 8 7.93 23.04 -21.60
C ARG A 8 7.99 24.34 -22.41
N GLU A 9 8.12 24.27 -23.74
CA GLU A 9 8.16 25.42 -24.64
C GLU A 9 6.79 26.09 -24.86
N TYR A 10 5.70 25.56 -24.28
CA TYR A 10 4.36 26.14 -24.39
C TYR A 10 4.30 27.63 -23.99
N ARG A 11 5.21 28.07 -23.11
CA ARG A 11 5.33 29.46 -22.65
C ARG A 11 5.64 30.43 -23.80
N ASN A 12 6.28 29.95 -24.87
CA ASN A 12 6.59 30.74 -26.06
C ASN A 12 5.35 30.97 -26.94
N PHE A 13 4.26 30.21 -26.72
CA PHE A 13 3.02 30.25 -27.49
C PHE A 13 1.84 30.69 -26.62
N ALA A 14 1.97 31.84 -25.96
CA ALA A 14 0.98 32.34 -24.98
C ALA A 14 -0.44 32.56 -25.55
N ASN A 15 -0.55 32.92 -26.84
CA ASN A 15 -1.85 33.16 -27.49
C ASN A 15 -2.51 31.88 -28.03
N ASP A 16 -1.78 30.78 -28.17
CA ASP A 16 -2.29 29.54 -28.79
C ASP A 16 -1.87 28.27 -28.02
N THR A 17 -1.75 28.41 -26.70
CA THR A 17 -1.23 27.38 -25.79
C THR A 17 -2.04 26.08 -25.85
N CYS A 18 -3.36 26.17 -25.93
CA CYS A 18 -4.22 24.98 -26.03
C CYS A 18 -3.97 24.19 -27.32
N ASN A 19 -3.80 24.89 -28.45
CA ASN A 19 -3.54 24.26 -29.73
C ASN A 19 -2.18 23.55 -29.69
N PHE A 20 -1.14 24.24 -29.20
CA PHE A 20 0.19 23.68 -29.01
C PHE A 20 0.17 22.39 -28.17
N ILE A 21 -0.54 22.40 -27.04
CA ILE A 21 -0.63 21.22 -26.15
C ILE A 21 -1.33 20.04 -26.84
N ARG A 22 -2.36 20.29 -27.66
CA ARG A 22 -3.07 19.23 -28.40
C ARG A 22 -2.26 18.65 -29.55
N THR A 23 -1.45 19.47 -30.22
CA THR A 23 -0.70 19.04 -31.41
C THR A 23 0.65 18.43 -31.07
N THR A 24 1.21 18.72 -29.89
CA THR A 24 2.55 18.29 -29.51
C THR A 24 2.53 16.91 -28.83
N ALA A 25 3.07 15.89 -29.48
CA ALA A 25 3.08 14.51 -28.97
C ALA A 25 3.82 14.33 -27.63
N HIS A 26 4.76 15.22 -27.29
CA HIS A 26 5.45 15.23 -25.99
C HIS A 26 4.61 15.79 -24.84
N CYS A 27 3.50 16.49 -25.13
CA CYS A 27 2.52 16.91 -24.14
C CYS A 27 1.44 15.84 -23.86
N ASP A 28 1.33 14.84 -24.75
CA ASP A 28 0.36 13.77 -24.58
C ASP A 28 0.84 12.73 -23.56
N MET A 29 0.00 12.35 -22.62
CA MET A 29 0.32 11.38 -21.57
C MET A 29 -0.39 10.06 -21.87
N GLU A 30 0.24 9.25 -22.74
CA GLU A 30 -0.30 8.03 -23.35
C GLU A 30 -0.85 7.00 -22.36
N ASN A 31 -0.31 6.96 -21.13
CA ASN A 31 -0.69 5.99 -20.11
C ASN A 31 -1.68 6.53 -19.07
N GLY A 32 -2.07 7.81 -19.14
CA GLY A 32 -3.07 8.40 -18.25
C GLY A 32 -4.51 8.23 -18.73
N PHE A 33 -5.47 8.30 -17.80
CA PHE A 33 -6.90 8.45 -18.08
C PHE A 33 -7.29 9.90 -18.33
N ILE A 34 -6.64 10.82 -17.62
CA ILE A 34 -6.98 12.25 -17.65
C ILE A 34 -5.85 13.05 -18.31
N PRO A 35 -6.10 13.76 -19.43
CA PRO A 35 -5.11 14.65 -20.03
C PRO A 35 -5.03 15.96 -19.23
N TYR A 36 -4.27 15.98 -18.14
CA TYR A 36 -4.22 17.09 -17.18
C TYR A 36 -3.81 18.43 -17.79
N LEU A 37 -2.87 18.45 -18.74
CA LEU A 37 -2.47 19.67 -19.46
C LEU A 37 -3.61 20.24 -20.31
N VAL A 38 -4.34 19.38 -21.03
CA VAL A 38 -5.52 19.78 -21.82
C VAL A 38 -6.63 20.26 -20.90
N PHE A 39 -6.85 19.59 -19.76
CA PHE A 39 -7.82 20.04 -18.77
C PHE A 39 -7.50 21.45 -18.26
N LEU A 40 -6.24 21.69 -17.86
CA LEU A 40 -5.80 22.96 -17.30
C LEU A 40 -5.87 24.11 -18.32
N PHE A 41 -5.29 23.93 -19.50
CA PHE A 41 -5.13 25.01 -20.49
C PHE A 41 -6.27 25.11 -21.50
N CYS A 42 -6.94 24.01 -21.86
CA CYS A 42 -8.03 24.03 -22.85
C CYS A 42 -9.43 24.03 -22.24
N THR A 43 -9.65 23.38 -21.08
CA THR A 43 -10.99 23.26 -20.49
C THR A 43 -11.29 24.38 -19.50
N ILE A 44 -10.38 24.60 -18.55
CA ILE A 44 -10.51 25.71 -17.58
C ILE A 44 -10.07 27.04 -18.20
N GLY A 45 -8.97 27.01 -18.95
CA GLY A 45 -8.44 28.17 -19.67
C GLY A 45 -7.72 29.17 -18.77
N ASN A 46 -7.03 30.13 -19.40
CA ASN A 46 -6.09 31.02 -18.73
C ASN A 46 -6.74 31.93 -17.67
N LYS A 47 -8.04 32.27 -17.81
CA LYS A 47 -8.75 33.14 -16.85
C LYS A 47 -8.98 32.49 -15.48
N LEU A 48 -9.14 31.17 -15.45
CA LEU A 48 -9.41 30.39 -14.22
C LEU A 48 -8.23 29.49 -13.85
N PHE A 49 -7.03 29.83 -14.33
CA PHE A 49 -5.83 29.00 -14.18
C PHE A 49 -5.52 28.64 -12.73
N VAL A 50 -5.60 29.60 -11.81
CA VAL A 50 -5.35 29.36 -10.37
C VAL A 50 -6.36 28.38 -9.78
N LEU A 51 -7.64 28.47 -10.17
CA LEU A 51 -8.65 27.53 -9.75
C LEU A 51 -8.37 26.13 -10.30
N GLY A 52 -7.95 26.02 -11.57
CA GLY A 52 -7.56 24.74 -12.15
C GLY A 52 -6.38 24.11 -11.41
N LEU A 53 -5.38 24.92 -11.07
CA LEU A 53 -4.20 24.48 -10.34
C LEU A 53 -4.55 23.97 -8.92
N THR A 54 -5.43 24.66 -8.20
CA THR A 54 -5.87 24.23 -6.86
C THR A 54 -6.74 22.97 -6.91
N LEU A 55 -7.59 22.83 -7.92
CA LEU A 55 -8.36 21.60 -8.15
C LEU A 55 -7.44 20.41 -8.45
N LEU A 56 -6.43 20.60 -9.29
CA LEU A 56 -5.42 19.57 -9.58
C LEU A 56 -4.61 19.21 -8.33
N ALA A 57 -4.25 20.18 -7.48
CA ALA A 57 -3.52 19.91 -6.24
C ALA A 57 -4.40 19.13 -5.23
N GLY A 58 -5.69 19.47 -5.14
CA GLY A 58 -6.66 18.70 -4.35
C GLY A 58 -6.84 17.28 -4.88
N TRP A 59 -6.89 17.11 -6.20
CA TRP A 59 -6.98 15.80 -6.85
C TRP A 59 -5.73 14.96 -6.59
N LEU A 60 -4.52 15.55 -6.64
CA LEU A 60 -3.28 14.86 -6.28
C LEU A 60 -3.32 14.29 -4.85
N LEU A 61 -3.82 15.06 -3.89
CA LEU A 61 -3.98 14.61 -2.51
C LEU A 61 -4.95 13.42 -2.43
N VAL A 62 -6.09 13.51 -3.12
CA VAL A 62 -7.07 12.42 -3.21
C VAL A 62 -6.45 11.15 -3.79
N LEU A 63 -5.63 11.26 -4.83
CA LEU A 63 -4.92 10.11 -5.42
C LEU A 63 -3.92 9.49 -4.44
N PHE A 64 -3.13 10.28 -3.71
CA PHE A 64 -2.22 9.74 -2.68
C PHE A 64 -2.97 9.04 -1.54
N VAL A 65 -4.09 9.60 -1.08
CA VAL A 65 -4.96 8.94 -0.11
C VAL A 65 -5.51 7.62 -0.69
N GLY A 66 -5.93 7.62 -1.95
CA GLY A 66 -6.41 6.41 -2.64
C GLY A 66 -5.35 5.33 -2.78
N LEU A 67 -4.11 5.71 -3.11
CA LEU A 67 -2.97 4.81 -3.19
C LEU A 67 -2.72 4.12 -1.84
N GLY A 68 -2.62 4.91 -0.75
CA GLY A 68 -2.39 4.38 0.59
C GLY A 68 -3.53 3.50 1.10
N VAL A 69 -4.78 3.90 0.88
CA VAL A 69 -5.96 3.12 1.29
C VAL A 69 -6.05 1.79 0.54
N THR A 70 -5.77 1.80 -0.76
CA THR A 70 -5.76 0.57 -1.56
C THR A 70 -4.67 -0.39 -1.08
N ALA A 71 -3.48 0.12 -0.79
CA ALA A 71 -2.37 -0.66 -0.26
C ALA A 71 -2.70 -1.29 1.11
N ASP A 72 -3.07 -0.45 2.08
CA ASP A 72 -3.23 -0.87 3.48
C ASP A 72 -4.49 -1.70 3.72
N SER A 73 -5.61 -1.30 3.13
CA SER A 73 -6.92 -1.86 3.46
C SER A 73 -7.35 -2.99 2.53
N TYR A 74 -6.76 -3.11 1.35
CA TYR A 74 -7.16 -4.10 0.34
C TYR A 74 -6.02 -5.01 -0.09
N PHE A 75 -4.91 -4.44 -0.58
CA PHE A 75 -3.79 -5.22 -1.10
C PHE A 75 -3.11 -6.06 -0.01
N CYS A 76 -2.72 -5.44 1.11
CA CYS A 76 -2.05 -6.13 2.22
C CYS A 76 -2.88 -7.30 2.81
N PRO A 77 -4.18 -7.14 3.13
CA PRO A 77 -5.00 -8.26 3.59
C PRO A 77 -5.20 -9.34 2.52
N ALA A 78 -5.45 -8.97 1.26
CA ALA A 78 -5.60 -9.94 0.16
C ALA A 78 -4.32 -10.77 -0.05
N LEU A 79 -3.16 -10.13 0.11
CA LEU A 79 -1.86 -10.77 0.07
C LEU A 79 -1.66 -11.80 1.19
N ARG A 80 -2.04 -11.46 2.43
CA ARG A 80 -1.98 -12.39 3.59
C ARG A 80 -2.87 -13.61 3.37
N VAL A 81 -4.09 -13.40 2.90
CA VAL A 81 -5.03 -14.48 2.61
C VAL A 81 -4.53 -15.37 1.48
N THR A 82 -3.99 -14.78 0.42
CA THR A 82 -3.39 -15.52 -0.71
C THR A 82 -2.21 -16.37 -0.23
N ALA A 83 -1.33 -15.83 0.63
CA ALA A 83 -0.22 -16.59 1.21
C ALA A 83 -0.70 -17.80 2.04
N ARG A 84 -1.79 -17.63 2.81
CA ARG A 84 -2.41 -18.72 3.57
C ARG A 84 -3.01 -19.79 2.65
N VAL A 85 -3.64 -19.41 1.55
CA VAL A 85 -4.19 -20.34 0.54
C VAL A 85 -3.09 -21.13 -0.15
N LEU A 86 -1.93 -20.50 -0.41
CA LEU A 86 -0.73 -21.15 -0.94
C LEU A 86 0.01 -22.03 0.08
N LYS A 87 -0.51 -22.17 1.31
CA LYS A 87 0.09 -22.94 2.42
C LYS A 87 1.54 -22.55 2.73
N LEU A 88 1.86 -21.27 2.56
CA LEU A 88 3.16 -20.75 2.98
C LEU A 88 3.25 -20.74 4.51
N SER A 89 4.44 -21.02 5.06
CA SER A 89 4.62 -20.92 6.50
C SER A 89 4.43 -19.46 6.96
N GLU A 90 3.80 -19.25 8.12
CA GLU A 90 3.56 -17.92 8.69
C GLU A 90 4.85 -17.08 8.77
N ASN A 91 5.98 -17.74 9.03
CA ASN A 91 7.30 -17.09 9.04
C ASN A 91 7.74 -16.60 7.65
N ILE A 92 7.50 -17.37 6.57
CA ILE A 92 7.86 -16.98 5.20
C ILE A 92 6.86 -15.94 4.67
N ALA A 93 5.56 -16.14 4.92
CA ALA A 93 4.52 -15.20 4.56
C ALA A 93 4.74 -13.83 5.23
N GLY A 94 5.07 -13.81 6.52
CA GLY A 94 5.31 -12.59 7.28
C GLY A 94 6.60 -11.85 6.89
N VAL A 95 7.65 -12.55 6.44
CA VAL A 95 8.92 -11.90 6.06
C VAL A 95 8.91 -11.45 4.60
N THR A 96 8.30 -12.20 3.70
CA THR A 96 8.35 -11.92 2.26
C THR A 96 7.10 -11.19 1.76
N PHE A 97 5.91 -11.73 2.04
CA PHE A 97 4.67 -11.18 1.51
C PHE A 97 4.28 -9.90 2.24
N LEU A 98 4.41 -9.82 3.57
CA LEU A 98 4.12 -8.56 4.28
C LEU A 98 5.07 -7.42 3.88
N ALA A 99 6.36 -7.73 3.67
CA ALA A 99 7.35 -6.77 3.18
C ALA A 99 6.99 -6.26 1.78
N PHE A 100 6.63 -7.17 0.87
CA PHE A 100 6.13 -6.82 -0.46
C PHE A 100 4.84 -6.01 -0.41
N GLY A 101 3.94 -6.33 0.53
CA GLY A 101 2.71 -5.60 0.84
C GLY A 101 2.95 -4.10 1.02
N ASN A 102 3.84 -3.77 1.93
CA ASN A 102 4.17 -2.39 2.27
C ASN A 102 5.01 -1.70 1.17
N GLY A 103 5.83 -2.47 0.45
CA GLY A 103 6.66 -1.98 -0.66
C GLY A 103 5.96 -1.78 -1.99
N ALA A 104 4.77 -2.36 -2.16
CA ALA A 104 4.07 -2.34 -3.43
C ALA A 104 3.77 -0.93 -3.95
N PRO A 105 3.27 0.04 -3.13
CA PRO A 105 3.04 1.40 -3.60
C PRO A 105 4.30 2.07 -4.15
N ASP A 106 5.45 1.84 -3.52
CA ASP A 106 6.75 2.36 -3.96
C ASP A 106 7.15 1.75 -5.31
N ILE A 107 7.10 0.41 -5.42
CA ILE A 107 7.48 -0.32 -6.64
C ILE A 107 6.57 0.07 -7.80
N PHE A 108 5.25 0.06 -7.61
CA PHE A 108 4.30 0.38 -8.68
C PHE A 108 4.36 1.85 -9.09
N SER A 109 4.63 2.77 -8.15
CA SER A 109 4.89 4.17 -8.47
C SER A 109 6.18 4.39 -9.23
N ALA A 110 7.25 3.67 -8.89
CA ALA A 110 8.50 3.71 -9.62
C ALA A 110 8.33 3.16 -11.05
N VAL A 111 7.66 2.01 -11.21
CA VAL A 111 7.34 1.44 -12.53
C VAL A 111 6.46 2.40 -13.33
N ALA A 112 5.50 3.07 -12.70
CA ALA A 112 4.69 4.09 -13.37
C ALA A 112 5.52 5.31 -13.81
N ALA A 113 6.42 5.77 -12.96
CA ALA A 113 7.32 6.88 -13.30
C ALA A 113 8.24 6.55 -14.48
N VAL A 114 8.76 5.31 -14.53
CA VAL A 114 9.54 4.81 -15.68
C VAL A 114 8.66 4.65 -16.93
N GLY A 115 7.45 4.10 -16.78
CA GLY A 115 6.51 3.86 -17.88
C GLY A 115 5.97 5.14 -18.53
N SER A 116 5.93 6.25 -17.79
CA SER A 116 5.55 7.57 -18.32
C SER A 116 6.73 8.40 -18.84
N ALA A 117 7.97 7.92 -18.74
CA ALA A 117 9.16 8.67 -19.17
C ALA A 117 9.28 8.72 -20.70
N LYS A 118 8.80 9.79 -21.33
CA LYS A 118 9.02 10.08 -22.76
C LYS A 118 10.40 10.73 -22.91
N SER A 119 11.33 10.07 -23.61
CA SER A 119 12.74 10.46 -23.92
C SER A 119 13.85 9.85 -23.04
N GLY A 120 13.54 8.94 -22.12
CA GLY A 120 14.56 8.34 -21.24
C GLY A 120 14.93 9.21 -20.05
N ASP A 121 14.19 10.29 -19.79
CA ASP A 121 14.27 11.06 -18.54
C ASP A 121 13.69 10.22 -17.37
N LEU A 122 14.54 9.37 -16.81
CA LEU A 122 14.25 8.58 -15.62
C LEU A 122 14.39 9.41 -14.32
N GLY A 123 14.58 10.73 -14.43
CA GLY A 123 14.77 11.62 -13.30
C GLY A 123 13.65 11.53 -12.27
N LEU A 124 12.39 11.39 -12.72
CA LEU A 124 11.24 11.23 -11.82
C LEU A 124 11.32 9.94 -10.99
N ALA A 125 11.66 8.82 -11.63
CA ALA A 125 11.74 7.50 -10.99
C ALA A 125 12.90 7.44 -9.99
N PHE A 126 14.10 7.85 -10.40
CA PHE A 126 15.24 7.89 -9.49
C PHE A 126 15.04 8.90 -8.37
N GLY A 127 14.52 10.09 -8.68
CA GLY A 127 14.15 11.09 -7.69
C GLY A 127 13.23 10.50 -6.62
N ALA A 128 12.19 9.77 -7.02
CA ALA A 128 11.26 9.11 -6.09
C ALA A 128 11.95 8.09 -5.18
N LEU A 129 12.78 7.20 -5.72
CA LEU A 129 13.45 6.14 -4.95
C LEU A 129 14.44 6.70 -3.90
N PHE A 130 15.31 7.62 -4.31
CA PHE A 130 16.28 8.25 -3.41
C PHE A 130 15.59 9.22 -2.45
N GLY A 131 14.64 10.01 -2.94
CA GLY A 131 13.87 10.96 -2.13
C GLY A 131 13.10 10.25 -1.02
N ALA A 132 12.48 9.11 -1.33
CA ALA A 132 11.73 8.33 -0.35
C ALA A 132 12.67 7.71 0.71
N SER A 133 13.87 7.30 0.32
CA SER A 133 14.90 6.82 1.25
C SER A 133 15.40 7.94 2.17
N ILE A 134 15.68 9.12 1.62
CA ILE A 134 16.08 10.31 2.39
C ILE A 134 14.97 10.74 3.34
N PHE A 135 13.72 10.83 2.86
CA PHE A 135 12.58 11.24 3.68
C PHE A 135 12.36 10.30 4.87
N VAL A 136 12.36 8.99 4.64
CA VAL A 136 12.17 7.99 5.71
C VAL A 136 13.33 8.04 6.71
N THR A 137 14.58 8.06 6.25
CA THR A 137 15.76 8.04 7.14
C THR A 137 15.98 9.35 7.90
N THR A 138 15.53 10.48 7.37
CA THR A 138 15.69 11.79 8.02
C THR A 138 14.45 12.20 8.81
N VAL A 139 13.30 12.37 8.14
CA VAL A 139 12.08 12.90 8.75
C VAL A 139 11.44 11.88 9.67
N VAL A 140 11.30 10.62 9.25
CA VAL A 140 10.60 9.60 10.06
C VAL A 140 11.45 9.15 11.25
N VAL A 141 12.71 8.79 11.03
CA VAL A 141 13.63 8.43 12.14
C VAL A 141 13.85 9.62 13.07
N GLY A 142 14.00 10.83 12.53
CA GLY A 142 14.10 12.06 13.33
C GLY A 142 12.86 12.28 14.20
N SER A 143 11.67 12.11 13.62
CA SER A 143 10.40 12.21 14.36
C SER A 143 10.29 11.16 15.47
N ILE A 144 10.66 9.91 15.22
CA ILE A 144 10.67 8.84 16.23
C ILE A 144 11.65 9.18 17.37
N SER A 145 12.82 9.70 17.02
CA SER A 145 13.88 10.07 17.97
C SER A 145 13.46 11.23 18.89
N LEU A 146 12.60 12.13 18.41
CA LEU A 146 12.05 13.23 19.20
C LEU A 146 10.95 12.80 20.18
N LEU A 147 10.29 11.66 19.98
CA LEU A 147 9.17 11.23 20.83
C LEU A 147 9.61 10.88 22.26
N LYS A 148 10.65 10.04 22.40
CA LYS A 148 11.18 9.62 23.71
C LYS A 148 12.59 9.05 23.52
N PRO A 149 13.56 9.34 24.40
CA PRO A 149 14.84 8.65 24.38
C PRO A 149 14.64 7.15 24.64
N PHE A 150 15.18 6.29 23.78
CA PHE A 150 15.14 4.84 23.90
C PHE A 150 16.54 4.25 23.71
N HIS A 151 16.81 3.11 24.37
CA HIS A 151 18.02 2.34 24.13
C HIS A 151 17.85 1.47 22.87
N SER A 152 18.70 1.69 21.88
CA SER A 152 18.63 0.97 20.60
C SER A 152 19.27 -0.42 20.68
N ILE A 153 18.72 -1.38 19.93
CA ILE A 153 19.34 -2.70 19.76
C ILE A 153 20.50 -2.53 18.76
N GLN A 154 21.71 -2.36 19.29
CA GLN A 154 22.87 -1.92 18.52
C GLN A 154 23.22 -2.82 17.33
N ARG A 155 23.11 -4.16 17.45
CA ARG A 155 23.64 -5.07 16.41
C ARG A 155 22.79 -5.16 15.13
N PRO A 156 21.47 -5.39 15.18
CA PRO A 156 20.65 -5.44 13.97
C PRO A 156 20.55 -4.08 13.29
N LEU A 157 20.45 -3.00 14.08
CA LEU A 157 20.39 -1.64 13.56
C LEU A 157 21.69 -1.24 12.84
N LEU A 158 22.85 -1.51 13.45
CA LEU A 158 24.15 -1.24 12.82
C LEU A 158 24.31 -2.01 11.51
N ARG A 159 23.89 -3.28 11.47
CA ARG A 159 23.87 -4.07 10.22
C ARG A 159 23.04 -3.37 9.15
N ASP A 160 21.80 -2.99 9.47
CA ASP A 160 20.89 -2.39 8.49
C ASP A 160 21.41 -1.04 7.97
N ILE A 161 22.02 -0.21 8.84
CA ILE A 161 22.67 1.05 8.45
C ILE A 161 23.88 0.81 7.54
N VAL A 162 24.76 -0.14 7.89
CA VAL A 162 25.95 -0.45 7.08
C VAL A 162 25.55 -0.94 5.69
N PHE A 163 24.56 -1.83 5.59
CA PHE A 163 24.04 -2.28 4.30
C PHE A 163 23.41 -1.15 3.49
N PHE A 164 22.62 -0.27 4.14
CA PHE A 164 22.06 0.91 3.50
C PHE A 164 23.14 1.83 2.91
N ILE A 165 24.24 2.06 3.64
CA ILE A 165 25.37 2.86 3.15
C ILE A 165 26.04 2.18 1.95
N ILE A 166 26.29 0.87 2.02
CA ILE A 166 26.92 0.10 0.94
C ILE A 166 26.07 0.17 -0.34
N VAL A 167 24.76 -0.10 -0.23
CA VAL A 167 23.85 -0.10 -1.38
C VAL A 167 23.70 1.30 -1.97
N THR A 168 23.56 2.33 -1.13
CA THR A 168 23.46 3.72 -1.60
C THR A 168 24.76 4.16 -2.30
N PHE A 169 25.92 3.76 -1.77
CA PHE A 169 27.21 4.06 -2.39
C PHE A 169 27.39 3.31 -3.73
N ALA A 170 27.00 2.04 -3.80
CA ALA A 170 26.99 1.28 -5.05
C ALA A 170 26.07 1.93 -6.11
N ALA A 171 24.89 2.42 -5.70
CA ALA A 171 23.98 3.18 -6.55
C ALA A 171 24.60 4.47 -7.08
N TYR A 172 25.31 5.22 -6.24
CA TYR A 172 26.07 6.39 -6.69
C TYR A 172 27.13 6.03 -7.73
N VAL A 173 27.93 4.97 -7.50
CA VAL A 173 29.00 4.55 -8.42
C VAL A 173 28.44 4.12 -9.78
N ILE A 174 27.39 3.31 -9.79
CA ILE A 174 26.75 2.80 -11.01
C ILE A 174 26.06 3.93 -11.79
N MET A 175 25.53 4.95 -11.11
CA MET A 175 24.87 6.07 -11.79
C MET A 175 25.85 7.16 -12.24
N TYR A 176 27.11 7.11 -11.81
CA TYR A 176 28.09 8.17 -12.06
C TYR A 176 28.43 8.34 -13.55
N ASP A 177 28.46 7.26 -14.32
CA ASP A 177 28.75 7.26 -15.75
C ASP A 177 27.52 7.53 -16.64
N GLY A 178 26.33 7.60 -16.02
CA GLY A 178 25.04 7.82 -16.69
C GLY A 178 24.55 6.65 -17.54
N LYS A 179 25.19 5.47 -17.49
CA LYS A 179 24.84 4.30 -18.30
C LYS A 179 24.66 3.08 -17.42
N ILE A 180 23.41 2.64 -17.25
CA ILE A 180 23.11 1.45 -16.45
C ILE A 180 23.20 0.20 -17.32
N HIS A 181 24.15 -0.67 -17.00
CA HIS A 181 24.32 -1.98 -17.63
C HIS A 181 23.50 -3.05 -16.90
N LEU A 182 23.08 -4.10 -17.63
CA LEU A 182 22.32 -5.23 -17.06
C LEU A 182 23.06 -5.89 -15.88
N MET A 183 24.39 -6.02 -15.97
CA MET A 183 25.19 -6.64 -14.90
C MET A 183 25.18 -5.82 -13.61
N GLU A 184 25.08 -4.50 -13.71
CA GLU A 184 24.99 -3.59 -12.57
C GLU A 184 23.61 -3.70 -11.91
N SER A 185 22.54 -3.83 -12.70
CA SER A 185 21.20 -4.13 -12.18
C SER A 185 21.14 -5.50 -11.48
N LEU A 186 21.80 -6.53 -12.04
CA LEU A 186 21.92 -7.84 -11.39
C LEU A 186 22.71 -7.77 -10.07
N CYS A 187 23.71 -6.90 -9.99
CA CYS A 187 24.47 -6.66 -8.76
C CYS A 187 23.56 -6.20 -7.60
N PHE A 188 22.61 -5.30 -7.84
CA PHE A 188 21.63 -4.88 -6.82
C PHE A 188 20.77 -6.04 -6.31
N ILE A 189 20.28 -6.90 -7.22
CA ILE A 189 19.50 -8.08 -6.83
C ILE A 189 20.35 -9.04 -5.98
N ILE A 190 21.62 -9.24 -6.33
CA ILE A 190 22.53 -10.10 -5.55
C ILE A 190 22.78 -9.51 -4.16
N MET A 191 23.07 -8.20 -4.06
CA MET A 191 23.24 -7.52 -2.77
C MET A 191 21.99 -7.63 -1.89
N TYR A 192 20.80 -7.51 -2.49
CA TYR A 192 19.53 -7.70 -1.80
C TYR A 192 19.36 -9.14 -1.26
N VAL A 193 19.66 -10.16 -2.07
CA VAL A 193 19.61 -11.57 -1.62
C VAL A 193 20.59 -11.81 -0.48
N ILE A 194 21.80 -11.27 -0.55
CA ILE A 194 22.80 -11.36 0.53
C ILE A 194 22.28 -10.70 1.82
N TYR A 195 21.69 -9.51 1.70
CA TYR A 195 21.06 -8.82 2.83
C TYR A 195 19.97 -9.69 3.48
N LEU A 196 19.06 -10.26 2.69
CA LEU A 196 18.00 -11.15 3.19
C LEU A 196 18.57 -12.35 3.94
N ILE A 197 19.59 -13.02 3.38
CA ILE A 197 20.24 -14.18 4.01
C ILE A 197 20.84 -13.79 5.38
N LEU A 198 21.52 -12.65 5.46
CA LEU A 198 22.11 -12.17 6.72
C LEU A 198 21.07 -11.74 7.75
N VAL A 199 19.97 -11.13 7.31
CA VAL A 199 18.84 -10.75 8.18
C VAL A 199 18.16 -11.98 8.75
N ILE A 200 17.76 -12.92 7.88
CA ILE A 200 17.05 -14.14 8.25
C ILE A 200 17.96 -15.05 9.09
N GLY A 201 19.20 -15.27 8.65
CA GLY A 201 20.20 -16.04 9.39
C GLY A 201 20.49 -15.43 10.76
N GLY A 202 20.64 -14.11 10.84
CA GLY A 202 20.82 -13.39 12.10
C GLY A 202 19.63 -13.55 13.07
N ARG A 203 18.39 -13.47 12.57
CA ARG A 203 17.18 -13.72 13.37
C ARG A 203 17.16 -15.16 13.90
N PHE A 204 17.48 -16.14 13.05
CA PHE A 204 17.47 -17.55 13.41
C PHE A 204 18.52 -17.88 14.48
N ILE A 205 19.74 -17.37 14.33
CA ILE A 205 20.82 -17.55 15.32
C ILE A 205 20.42 -16.90 16.65
N ASN A 206 19.85 -15.69 16.62
CA ASN A 206 19.46 -14.99 17.84
C ASN A 206 18.31 -15.70 18.57
N GLN A 207 17.32 -16.23 17.84
CA GLN A 207 16.27 -17.06 18.41
C GLN A 207 16.83 -18.33 19.06
N ARG A 208 17.75 -19.03 18.38
CA ARG A 208 18.42 -20.21 18.94
C ARG A 208 19.24 -19.89 20.19
N ARG A 209 19.94 -18.74 20.21
CA ARG A 209 20.71 -18.30 21.38
C ARG A 209 19.79 -17.99 22.57
N LYS A 210 18.68 -17.27 22.35
CA LYS A 210 17.68 -17.01 23.41
C LYS A 210 17.05 -18.29 23.93
N ALA A 211 16.68 -19.21 23.05
CA ALA A 211 16.13 -20.51 23.46
C ALA A 211 17.13 -21.33 24.29
N ARG A 212 18.41 -21.37 23.89
CA ARG A 212 19.48 -22.01 24.67
C ARG A 212 19.69 -21.34 26.03
N GLN A 213 19.66 -20.00 26.10
CA GLN A 213 19.78 -19.27 27.36
C GLN A 213 18.60 -19.53 28.29
N ALA A 214 17.36 -19.56 27.77
CA ALA A 214 16.18 -19.90 28.55
C ALA A 214 16.24 -21.33 29.10
N LEU A 215 16.70 -22.29 28.28
CA LEU A 215 16.94 -23.67 28.71
C LEU A 215 18.00 -23.77 29.82
N LEU A 216 19.12 -23.04 29.68
CA LEU A 216 20.18 -23.01 30.69
C LEU A 216 19.70 -22.37 32.01
N GLN A 217 18.90 -21.30 31.94
CA GLN A 217 18.30 -20.66 33.11
C GLN A 217 17.27 -21.57 33.80
N ALA A 218 16.43 -22.26 33.03
CA ALA A 218 15.49 -23.24 33.56
C ALA A 218 16.22 -24.42 34.23
N ALA A 219 17.31 -24.89 33.64
CA ALA A 219 18.16 -25.94 34.22
C ALA A 219 18.81 -25.49 35.54
N GLN A 220 19.29 -24.23 35.62
CA GLN A 220 19.84 -23.65 36.85
C GLN A 220 18.79 -23.47 37.95
N MET A 221 17.58 -23.00 37.62
CA MET A 221 16.47 -22.90 38.59
C MET A 221 16.09 -24.29 39.13
N THR A 222 16.02 -25.30 38.26
CA THR A 222 15.72 -26.68 38.67
C THR A 222 16.83 -27.28 39.55
N ALA A 223 18.09 -26.87 39.35
CA ALA A 223 19.21 -27.27 40.21
C ALA A 223 19.15 -26.59 41.59
N VAL A 224 18.78 -25.31 41.67
CA VAL A 224 18.65 -24.57 42.95
C VAL A 224 17.50 -25.13 43.80
N THR A 225 16.36 -25.48 43.21
CA THR A 225 15.24 -26.12 43.92
C THR A 225 15.60 -27.50 44.50
N LYS A 226 16.56 -28.21 43.91
CA LYS A 226 17.06 -29.50 44.45
C LYS A 226 18.04 -29.33 45.62
N THR A 227 18.66 -28.16 45.78
CA THR A 227 19.65 -27.86 46.83
C THR A 227 19.03 -27.14 48.03
N SER A 228 17.88 -26.48 47.88
CA SER A 228 17.08 -25.97 48.99
C SER A 228 16.26 -27.10 49.61
N ALA A 229 16.62 -27.54 50.82
CA ALA A 229 15.77 -28.43 51.62
C ALA A 229 14.37 -27.80 51.78
N PRO A 230 13.28 -28.60 51.74
CA PRO A 230 11.94 -28.07 51.93
C PRO A 230 11.82 -27.48 53.33
N ILE A 231 11.55 -26.17 53.41
CA ILE A 231 11.07 -25.55 54.65
C ILE A 231 9.67 -26.12 54.89
N GLN A 232 9.53 -26.96 55.91
CA GLN A 232 8.22 -27.38 56.39
C GLN A 232 7.52 -26.18 57.03
N ILE A 233 6.67 -25.51 56.26
CA ILE A 233 5.64 -24.66 56.82
C ILE A 233 4.50 -25.60 57.24
N ASN A 234 4.49 -25.94 58.52
CA ASN A 234 3.31 -26.44 59.19
C ASN A 234 2.25 -25.33 59.17
N GLY A 235 1.12 -25.58 58.52
CA GLY A 235 -0.10 -24.80 58.73
C GLY A 235 -0.74 -24.27 57.45
N GLN A 236 -1.87 -24.90 57.14
CA GLN A 236 -3.04 -24.36 56.45
C GLN A 236 -2.96 -24.18 54.92
N THR A 237 -3.77 -25.04 54.31
CA THR A 237 -4.09 -25.25 52.91
C THR A 237 -4.78 -24.08 52.23
N SER A 238 -4.48 -24.00 50.92
CA SER A 238 -5.29 -23.53 49.79
C SER A 238 -5.69 -22.05 49.73
N ILE A 239 -4.91 -21.27 48.98
CA ILE A 239 -5.43 -20.10 48.27
C ILE A 239 -5.61 -20.53 46.81
N CYS A 240 -6.87 -20.83 46.45
CA CYS A 240 -7.30 -20.82 45.05
C CYS A 240 -7.37 -19.36 44.62
N VAL A 241 -6.67 -18.98 43.55
CA VAL A 241 -6.90 -17.68 42.92
C VAL A 241 -8.14 -17.82 42.06
N ASN A 242 -9.19 -17.11 42.48
CA ASN A 242 -10.51 -17.09 41.89
C ASN A 242 -10.48 -16.72 40.40
N ASP A 243 -11.08 -17.58 39.58
CA ASP A 243 -11.75 -17.18 38.35
C ASP A 243 -12.90 -16.23 38.74
N ILE A 244 -12.88 -15.02 38.20
CA ILE A 244 -14.00 -14.09 38.32
C ILE A 244 -14.99 -14.43 37.22
N ASN A 245 -16.13 -14.93 37.68
CA ASN A 245 -17.38 -15.26 37.02
C ASN A 245 -17.76 -14.45 35.77
N ALA A 246 -18.25 -15.20 34.79
CA ALA A 246 -19.30 -14.80 33.87
C ALA A 246 -20.66 -14.69 34.59
N ASP A 247 -21.54 -13.89 33.98
CA ASP A 247 -23.01 -13.81 34.09
C ASP A 247 -23.58 -12.51 34.67
N THR A 248 -24.25 -11.77 33.78
CA THR A 248 -25.39 -10.85 34.03
C THR A 248 -26.08 -10.58 32.68
N PRO A 249 -27.39 -10.24 32.64
CA PRO A 249 -28.42 -11.07 32.02
C PRO A 249 -28.83 -10.64 30.61
N ASP A 250 -29.43 -11.59 29.90
CA ASP A 250 -30.15 -11.42 28.64
C ASP A 250 -31.24 -10.33 28.75
N GLU A 251 -31.07 -9.22 28.05
CA GLU A 251 -32.16 -8.31 27.70
C GLU A 251 -32.58 -8.55 26.24
N HIS A 252 -33.73 -9.20 26.12
CA HIS A 252 -34.51 -9.31 24.89
C HIS A 252 -35.05 -7.92 24.54
N TYR A 253 -34.62 -7.32 23.42
CA TYR A 253 -35.34 -6.19 22.81
C TYR A 253 -35.74 -6.52 21.39
N SER A 254 -37.05 -6.70 21.22
CA SER A 254 -37.74 -6.80 19.93
C SER A 254 -37.68 -5.45 19.21
N GLN A 255 -37.15 -5.45 17.99
CA GLN A 255 -37.21 -4.30 17.08
C GLN A 255 -37.30 -4.76 15.61
N ALA A 256 -38.38 -5.48 15.31
CA ALA A 256 -39.02 -5.42 13.99
C ALA A 256 -39.87 -4.13 14.02
N ASP A 257 -39.60 -3.06 13.28
CA ASP A 257 -39.87 -2.96 11.83
C ASP A 257 -39.12 -1.77 11.17
N VAL A 258 -38.00 -1.29 11.75
CA VAL A 258 -37.17 -0.21 11.17
C VAL A 258 -35.86 -0.75 10.55
N SER A 259 -35.77 -2.07 10.39
CA SER A 259 -34.54 -2.81 10.01
C SER A 259 -34.34 -2.99 8.50
N PHE A 260 -35.37 -2.80 7.68
CA PHE A 260 -35.30 -3.16 6.25
C PHE A 260 -34.49 -2.15 5.42
N ALA A 261 -34.66 -0.84 5.65
CA ALA A 261 -33.93 0.20 4.92
C ALA A 261 -32.52 0.48 5.47
N LEU A 262 -32.29 0.22 6.77
CA LEU A 262 -30.99 0.42 7.42
C LEU A 262 -30.03 -0.76 7.24
N SER A 263 -30.53 -2.00 7.13
CA SER A 263 -29.68 -3.20 6.92
C SER A 263 -28.86 -3.15 5.64
N HIS A 264 -29.45 -2.68 4.53
CA HIS A 264 -28.77 -2.58 3.24
C HIS A 264 -27.70 -1.47 3.22
N ARG A 265 -27.83 -0.42 4.05
CA ARG A 265 -26.83 0.66 4.12
C ARG A 265 -25.52 0.20 4.77
N HIS A 266 -25.61 -0.77 5.68
CA HIS A 266 -24.47 -1.32 6.43
C HIS A 266 -23.71 -2.42 5.68
N GLU A 267 -24.21 -2.84 4.51
CA GLU A 267 -23.65 -3.95 3.74
C GLU A 267 -22.65 -3.48 2.66
N PHE A 268 -22.68 -2.19 2.29
CA PHE A 268 -21.81 -1.59 1.26
C PHE A 268 -20.77 -0.60 1.80
N LEU A 269 -20.83 -0.21 3.08
CA LEU A 269 -19.96 0.79 3.67
C LEU A 269 -19.02 0.16 4.73
N PRO A 270 -17.75 0.59 4.80
CA PRO A 270 -16.79 0.07 5.78
C PRO A 270 -17.28 0.29 7.20
N ARG A 271 -17.21 -0.76 8.02
CA ARG A 271 -17.38 -0.66 9.46
C ARG A 271 -16.14 0.00 10.05
N ASP A 272 -16.35 1.15 10.66
CA ASP A 272 -15.35 1.94 11.34
C ASP A 272 -15.53 1.74 12.86
N ASP A 273 -14.48 1.32 13.58
CA ASP A 273 -14.58 0.86 14.97
C ASP A 273 -14.90 1.97 16.00
N ILE A 274 -14.74 3.24 15.62
CA ILE A 274 -14.98 4.41 16.49
C ILE A 274 -16.29 5.10 16.10
N PRO A 275 -17.27 5.22 17.03
CA PRO A 275 -18.54 5.91 16.79
C PRO A 275 -18.34 7.33 16.29
N TRP A 276 -19.13 7.72 15.27
CA TRP A 276 -18.97 9.01 14.58
C TRP A 276 -18.94 10.22 15.53
N ALA A 277 -19.78 10.20 16.56
CA ALA A 277 -19.90 11.26 17.54
C ALA A 277 -18.58 11.58 18.27
N LYS A 278 -17.70 10.59 18.46
CA LYS A 278 -16.46 10.71 19.24
C LYS A 278 -15.25 11.21 18.44
N ARG A 279 -15.41 11.47 17.13
CA ARG A 279 -14.28 11.87 16.27
C ARG A 279 -14.00 13.37 16.33
N SER A 280 -12.72 13.74 16.28
CA SER A 280 -12.30 15.13 16.06
C SER A 280 -12.78 15.62 14.69
N ILE A 281 -13.07 16.92 14.57
CA ILE A 281 -13.56 17.55 13.33
C ILE A 281 -12.62 17.27 12.14
N PHE A 282 -11.32 17.20 12.37
CA PHE A 282 -10.34 16.84 11.34
C PHE A 282 -10.56 15.40 10.83
N ASN A 283 -10.68 14.42 11.73
CA ASN A 283 -10.96 13.04 11.37
C ASN A 283 -12.35 12.91 10.71
N LYS A 284 -13.26 13.84 11.04
CA LYS A 284 -14.57 13.92 10.42
C LYS A 284 -14.47 14.24 8.92
N ILE A 285 -13.81 15.35 8.62
CA ILE A 285 -13.60 15.81 7.24
C ILE A 285 -12.80 14.77 6.44
N PHE A 286 -11.73 14.23 7.02
CA PHE A 286 -10.90 13.22 6.38
C PHE A 286 -11.70 11.95 6.03
N SER A 287 -12.59 11.50 6.92
CA SER A 287 -13.46 10.34 6.66
C SER A 287 -14.45 10.58 5.53
N ILE A 288 -14.96 11.81 5.38
CA ILE A 288 -15.90 12.17 4.30
C ILE A 288 -15.16 12.16 2.96
N ILE A 289 -13.96 12.73 2.88
CA ILE A 289 -13.12 12.73 1.68
C ILE A 289 -12.71 11.30 1.28
N LYS A 290 -12.42 10.44 2.28
CA LYS A 290 -12.03 9.04 2.08
C LYS A 290 -13.19 8.14 1.65
N SER A 291 -14.41 8.44 2.08
CA SER A 291 -15.62 7.65 1.82
C SER A 291 -15.86 7.29 0.34
N PRO A 292 -15.86 8.22 -0.63
CA PRO A 292 -16.10 7.89 -2.03
C PRO A 292 -15.02 6.96 -2.60
N ILE A 293 -13.76 7.17 -2.22
CA ILE A 293 -12.64 6.31 -2.62
C ILE A 293 -12.88 4.89 -2.10
N ILE A 294 -13.19 4.76 -0.81
CA ILE A 294 -13.41 3.44 -0.23
C ILE A 294 -14.63 2.76 -0.85
N LEU A 295 -15.71 3.49 -1.12
CA LEU A 295 -16.89 2.93 -1.78
C LEU A 295 -16.55 2.33 -3.15
N ILE A 296 -15.80 3.06 -3.98
CA ILE A 296 -15.35 2.57 -5.30
C ILE A 296 -14.47 1.33 -5.12
N LEU A 297 -13.49 1.37 -4.21
CA LEU A 297 -12.60 0.24 -3.96
C LEU A 297 -13.37 -0.99 -3.43
N HIS A 298 -14.35 -0.78 -2.54
CA HIS A 298 -15.15 -1.85 -1.97
C HIS A 298 -16.07 -2.53 -2.99
N LEU A 299 -16.58 -1.76 -3.95
CA LEU A 299 -17.41 -2.28 -5.04
C LEU A 299 -16.61 -2.99 -6.14
N THR A 300 -15.30 -2.74 -6.23
CA THR A 300 -14.46 -3.24 -7.33
C THR A 300 -13.44 -4.29 -6.89
N ILE A 301 -13.01 -4.28 -5.63
CA ILE A 301 -12.02 -5.21 -5.08
C ILE A 301 -12.70 -6.21 -4.14
N PRO A 302 -12.70 -7.51 -4.48
CA PRO A 302 -13.16 -8.55 -3.56
C PRO A 302 -12.19 -8.71 -2.40
N LEU A 303 -12.70 -8.56 -1.19
CA LEU A 303 -11.91 -8.70 0.02
C LEU A 303 -12.38 -9.91 0.81
N VAL A 304 -11.52 -10.93 0.88
CA VAL A 304 -11.67 -12.06 1.80
C VAL A 304 -10.85 -11.74 3.04
N ASP A 305 -11.48 -11.78 4.20
CA ASP A 305 -10.83 -11.52 5.47
C ASP A 305 -11.25 -12.60 6.47
N TYR A 306 -10.31 -13.46 6.87
CA TYR A 306 -10.57 -14.56 7.79
C TYR A 306 -10.76 -14.11 9.25
N ASP A 307 -10.38 -12.87 9.57
CA ASP A 307 -10.46 -12.34 10.94
C ASP A 307 -11.86 -11.77 11.24
N LYS A 308 -12.70 -11.64 10.20
CA LYS A 308 -14.10 -11.18 10.29
C LYS A 308 -15.10 -12.34 10.26
N PRO A 309 -16.29 -12.18 10.88
CA PRO A 309 -17.33 -13.20 10.83
C PRO A 309 -17.68 -13.58 9.38
N LYS A 310 -17.91 -14.87 9.15
CA LYS A 310 -18.18 -15.47 7.83
C LYS A 310 -17.06 -15.22 6.79
N ASN A 311 -15.83 -14.94 7.20
CA ASN A 311 -14.72 -14.61 6.30
C ASN A 311 -15.03 -13.40 5.37
N ASN A 312 -15.80 -12.43 5.86
CA ASN A 312 -16.32 -11.30 5.08
C ASN A 312 -17.24 -11.72 3.90
N TRP A 313 -17.92 -12.87 4.01
CA TRP A 313 -18.84 -13.35 2.98
C TRP A 313 -20.13 -12.52 2.93
N ASN A 314 -20.37 -11.91 1.78
CA ASN A 314 -21.65 -11.34 1.39
C ASN A 314 -22.01 -11.85 -0.02
N LYS A 315 -23.18 -12.47 -0.17
CA LYS A 315 -23.65 -13.02 -1.45
C LYS A 315 -23.72 -11.96 -2.54
N PHE A 316 -24.35 -10.81 -2.27
CA PHE A 316 -24.59 -9.79 -3.28
C PHE A 316 -23.30 -9.12 -3.70
N LEU A 317 -22.49 -8.70 -2.72
CA LEU A 317 -21.22 -8.02 -2.99
C LEU A 317 -20.22 -8.94 -3.70
N ASN A 318 -20.01 -10.17 -3.22
CA ASN A 318 -19.06 -11.09 -3.84
C ASN A 318 -19.54 -11.58 -5.22
N SER A 319 -20.85 -11.78 -5.40
CA SER A 319 -21.37 -12.08 -6.74
C SER A 319 -21.15 -10.88 -7.66
N PHE A 320 -21.43 -9.66 -7.20
CA PHE A 320 -21.21 -8.44 -7.98
C PHE A 320 -19.74 -8.28 -8.39
N HIS A 321 -18.79 -8.68 -7.52
CA HIS A 321 -17.35 -8.67 -7.86
C HIS A 321 -16.99 -9.57 -9.04
N LEU A 322 -17.74 -10.65 -9.32
CA LEU A 322 -17.52 -11.45 -10.54
C LEU A 322 -17.79 -10.67 -11.83
N LEU A 323 -18.63 -9.63 -11.76
CA LEU A 323 -18.89 -8.70 -12.86
C LEU A 323 -17.98 -7.46 -12.77
N SER A 324 -17.95 -6.80 -11.62
CA SER A 324 -17.28 -5.50 -11.48
C SER A 324 -15.76 -5.60 -11.55
N SER A 325 -15.15 -6.62 -10.96
CA SER A 325 -13.70 -6.73 -10.85
C SER A 325 -13.01 -6.96 -12.21
N PRO A 326 -13.43 -7.94 -13.05
CA PRO A 326 -12.85 -8.10 -14.39
C PRO A 326 -13.11 -6.91 -15.30
N LEU A 327 -14.29 -6.29 -15.19
CA LEU A 327 -14.67 -5.13 -15.99
C LEU A 327 -13.80 -3.92 -15.67
N VAL A 328 -13.64 -3.60 -14.37
CA VAL A 328 -12.76 -2.52 -13.91
C VAL A 328 -11.31 -2.81 -14.30
N MET A 329 -10.83 -4.04 -14.11
CA MET A 329 -9.49 -4.43 -14.54
C MET A 329 -9.28 -4.21 -16.04
N SER A 330 -10.27 -4.55 -16.87
CA SER A 330 -10.23 -4.34 -18.33
C SER A 330 -10.16 -2.85 -18.70
N PHE A 331 -10.91 -1.98 -18.02
CA PHE A 331 -10.84 -0.53 -18.22
C PHE A 331 -9.52 0.06 -17.72
N LEU A 332 -9.08 -0.32 -16.52
CA LEU A 332 -7.88 0.20 -15.87
C LEU A 332 -6.58 -0.18 -16.62
N THR A 333 -6.55 -1.36 -17.23
CA THR A 333 -5.41 -1.78 -18.07
C THR A 333 -5.49 -1.26 -19.51
N LYS A 334 -6.53 -0.47 -19.85
CA LYS A 334 -6.89 -0.05 -21.21
C LYS A 334 -7.14 -1.19 -22.21
N LEU A 335 -7.02 -2.45 -21.81
CA LEU A 335 -7.31 -3.63 -22.63
C LEU A 335 -8.75 -3.66 -23.12
N GLY A 336 -9.69 -3.11 -22.33
CA GLY A 336 -11.10 -3.04 -22.68
C GLY A 336 -11.39 -2.21 -23.92
N PHE A 337 -10.56 -1.21 -24.22
CA PHE A 337 -10.72 -0.34 -25.40
C PHE A 337 -10.20 -1.00 -26.69
N ILE A 338 -9.47 -2.12 -26.59
CA ILE A 338 -9.04 -2.89 -27.75
C ILE A 338 -10.27 -3.53 -28.40
N LYS A 339 -10.35 -3.48 -29.73
CA LYS A 339 -11.43 -4.10 -30.51
C LYS A 339 -10.96 -5.41 -31.12
N ILE A 340 -11.69 -6.50 -30.85
CA ILE A 340 -11.51 -7.80 -31.48
C ILE A 340 -12.00 -7.69 -32.92
N GLY A 341 -11.11 -7.93 -33.88
CA GLY A 341 -11.40 -7.81 -35.31
C GLY A 341 -11.84 -6.40 -35.73
N ASN A 342 -11.47 -5.36 -34.97
CA ASN A 342 -11.91 -3.97 -35.16
C ASN A 342 -13.43 -3.70 -35.03
N VAL A 343 -14.23 -4.71 -34.67
CA VAL A 343 -15.70 -4.61 -34.59
C VAL A 343 -16.18 -4.60 -33.15
N PHE A 344 -15.65 -5.50 -32.31
CA PHE A 344 -16.23 -5.74 -30.99
C PHE A 344 -15.26 -5.37 -29.86
N PRO A 345 -15.61 -4.45 -28.95
CA PRO A 345 -14.69 -4.04 -27.88
C PRO A 345 -14.57 -5.12 -26.81
N VAL A 346 -13.37 -5.34 -26.29
CA VAL A 346 -13.07 -6.36 -25.27
C VAL A 346 -13.89 -6.15 -24.00
N TRP A 347 -14.14 -4.89 -23.58
CA TRP A 347 -14.93 -4.62 -22.37
C TRP A 347 -16.34 -5.22 -22.45
N ALA A 348 -16.95 -5.25 -23.64
CA ALA A 348 -18.29 -5.82 -23.83
C ALA A 348 -18.28 -7.34 -23.68
N VAL A 349 -17.23 -8.02 -24.16
CA VAL A 349 -17.05 -9.47 -23.95
C VAL A 349 -16.91 -9.77 -22.47
N VAL A 350 -16.04 -9.02 -21.78
CA VAL A 350 -15.79 -9.17 -20.34
C VAL A 350 -17.08 -8.91 -19.55
N ALA A 351 -17.89 -7.93 -19.93
CA ALA A 351 -19.17 -7.64 -19.30
C ALA A 351 -20.18 -8.79 -19.47
N ILE A 352 -20.29 -9.36 -20.68
CA ILE A 352 -21.21 -10.48 -20.94
C ILE A 352 -20.77 -11.71 -20.14
N VAL A 353 -19.50 -12.08 -20.20
CA VAL A 353 -18.95 -13.22 -19.45
C VAL A 353 -19.11 -13.00 -17.94
N GLY A 354 -18.80 -11.80 -17.45
CA GLY A 354 -18.99 -11.42 -16.04
C GLY A 354 -20.44 -11.46 -15.61
N ALA A 355 -21.39 -11.05 -16.47
CA ALA A 355 -22.82 -11.10 -16.18
C ALA A 355 -23.32 -12.55 -16.07
N ILE A 356 -22.82 -13.46 -16.92
CA ILE A 356 -23.13 -14.90 -16.83
C ILE A 356 -22.64 -15.46 -15.49
N PHE A 357 -21.40 -15.17 -15.09
CA PHE A 357 -20.86 -15.61 -13.80
C PHE A 357 -21.61 -14.99 -12.62
N PHE A 358 -21.99 -13.71 -12.71
CA PHE A 358 -22.79 -13.02 -11.69
C PHE A 358 -24.15 -13.69 -11.49
N ILE A 359 -24.92 -13.87 -12.56
CA ILE A 359 -26.25 -14.50 -12.52
C ILE A 359 -26.13 -15.93 -11.99
N THR A 360 -25.15 -16.69 -12.50
CA THR A 360 -24.90 -18.07 -12.06
C THR A 360 -24.57 -18.12 -10.56
N SER A 361 -23.71 -17.23 -10.06
CA SER A 361 -23.37 -17.14 -8.63
C SER A 361 -24.59 -16.76 -7.78
N LEU A 362 -25.46 -15.87 -8.26
CA LEU A 362 -26.69 -15.49 -7.56
C LEU A 362 -27.67 -16.67 -7.43
N ILE A 363 -27.75 -17.54 -8.44
CA ILE A 363 -28.64 -18.71 -8.44
C ILE A 363 -28.05 -19.84 -7.59
N LEU A 364 -26.76 -20.15 -7.76
CA LEU A 364 -26.12 -21.31 -7.12
C LEU A 364 -25.75 -21.08 -5.65
N THR A 365 -25.60 -19.84 -5.19
CA THR A 365 -25.06 -19.56 -3.86
C THR A 365 -26.13 -19.13 -2.85
N GLN A 366 -26.09 -19.73 -1.67
CA GLN A 366 -26.97 -19.40 -0.56
C GLN A 366 -26.43 -18.24 0.30
N HIS A 367 -27.32 -17.50 0.96
CA HIS A 367 -26.96 -16.32 1.77
C HIS A 367 -26.12 -16.64 3.01
N HIS A 368 -26.27 -17.82 3.59
CA HIS A 368 -25.69 -18.15 4.90
C HIS A 368 -24.49 -19.09 4.86
N THR A 369 -24.27 -19.80 3.76
CA THR A 369 -23.16 -20.75 3.63
C THR A 369 -22.14 -20.25 2.61
N LYS A 370 -20.89 -20.10 3.04
CA LYS A 370 -19.78 -19.74 2.16
C LYS A 370 -19.51 -20.85 1.13
N PRO A 371 -19.30 -20.53 -0.15
CA PRO A 371 -18.95 -21.53 -1.16
C PRO A 371 -17.49 -22.01 -1.00
N LYS A 372 -17.18 -23.22 -1.46
CA LYS A 372 -15.81 -23.78 -1.40
C LYS A 372 -14.78 -22.95 -2.18
N TYR A 373 -15.21 -22.25 -3.23
CA TYR A 373 -14.36 -21.37 -4.04
C TYR A 373 -14.18 -19.97 -3.43
N HIS A 374 -14.64 -19.70 -2.20
CA HIS A 374 -14.49 -18.38 -1.56
C HIS A 374 -13.03 -17.90 -1.51
N SER A 375 -12.08 -18.83 -1.38
CA SER A 375 -10.64 -18.52 -1.41
C SER A 375 -10.18 -17.93 -2.75
N GLY A 376 -10.86 -18.22 -3.86
CA GLY A 376 -10.55 -17.66 -5.18
C GLY A 376 -10.77 -16.15 -5.26
N TYR A 377 -11.74 -15.62 -4.51
CA TYR A 377 -11.96 -14.17 -4.41
C TYR A 377 -10.76 -13.44 -3.79
N ALA A 378 -9.98 -14.10 -2.93
CA ALA A 378 -8.77 -13.50 -2.36
C ALA A 378 -7.70 -13.25 -3.42
N PHE A 379 -7.52 -14.21 -4.33
CA PHE A 379 -6.57 -14.06 -5.45
C PHE A 379 -7.06 -13.00 -6.44
N LEU A 380 -8.35 -12.99 -6.77
CA LEU A 380 -8.95 -11.94 -7.59
C LEU A 380 -8.76 -10.55 -6.94
N GLY A 381 -8.98 -10.45 -5.62
CA GLY A 381 -8.79 -9.23 -4.84
C GLY A 381 -7.35 -8.73 -4.86
N PHE A 382 -6.40 -9.66 -4.73
CA PHE A 382 -4.97 -9.36 -4.84
C PHE A 382 -4.61 -8.80 -6.22
N VAL A 383 -5.06 -9.43 -7.31
CA VAL A 383 -4.77 -8.95 -8.68
C VAL A 383 -5.44 -7.61 -8.97
N VAL A 384 -6.71 -7.43 -8.60
CA VAL A 384 -7.43 -6.18 -8.88
C VAL A 384 -6.93 -5.01 -8.03
N SER A 385 -6.55 -5.24 -6.76
CA SER A 385 -5.90 -4.19 -5.94
C SER A 385 -4.54 -3.79 -6.50
N MET A 386 -3.75 -4.75 -7.02
CA MET A 386 -2.49 -4.46 -7.70
C MET A 386 -2.69 -3.55 -8.94
N VAL A 387 -3.70 -3.84 -9.76
CA VAL A 387 -4.05 -3.02 -10.94
C VAL A 387 -4.52 -1.63 -10.54
N TRP A 388 -5.30 -1.50 -9.47
CA TRP A 388 -5.69 -0.20 -8.91
C TRP A 388 -4.47 0.62 -8.45
N ILE A 389 -3.57 0.02 -7.68
CA ILE A 389 -2.34 0.69 -7.21
C ILE A 389 -1.53 1.19 -8.40
N TYR A 390 -1.30 0.33 -9.40
CA TYR A 390 -0.59 0.68 -10.63
C TYR A 390 -1.26 1.84 -11.39
N SER A 391 -2.59 1.82 -11.52
CA SER A 391 -3.35 2.85 -12.26
C SER A 391 -3.34 4.19 -11.53
N VAL A 392 -3.57 4.19 -10.22
CA VAL A 392 -3.52 5.41 -9.39
C VAL A 392 -2.11 6.00 -9.40
N ALA A 393 -1.08 5.17 -9.32
CA ALA A 393 0.31 5.60 -9.41
C ALA A 393 0.63 6.30 -10.76
N HIS A 394 0.11 5.78 -11.88
CA HIS A 394 0.24 6.45 -13.19
C HIS A 394 -0.43 7.82 -13.20
N GLU A 395 -1.62 7.94 -12.63
CA GLU A 395 -2.31 9.23 -12.53
C GLU A 395 -1.53 10.24 -11.67
N ILE A 396 -0.96 9.81 -10.55
CA ILE A 396 -0.09 10.64 -9.70
C ILE A 396 1.11 11.14 -10.49
N VAL A 397 1.82 10.24 -11.18
CA VAL A 397 3.00 10.55 -11.99
C VAL A 397 2.66 11.59 -13.07
N ASN A 398 1.59 11.35 -13.84
CA ASN A 398 1.15 12.24 -14.91
C ASN A 398 0.80 13.65 -14.37
N LEU A 399 0.10 13.69 -13.23
CA LEU A 399 -0.27 14.94 -12.58
C LEU A 399 0.96 15.70 -12.04
N LEU A 400 1.95 14.99 -11.49
CA LEU A 400 3.23 15.57 -11.07
C LEU A 400 4.02 16.11 -12.26
N THR A 401 4.12 15.38 -13.37
CA THR A 401 4.77 15.87 -14.60
C THR A 401 4.07 17.13 -15.12
N THR A 402 2.74 17.21 -15.00
CA THR A 402 1.97 18.42 -15.34
C THR A 402 2.40 19.61 -14.46
N PHE A 403 2.51 19.41 -13.14
CA PHE A 403 3.06 20.45 -12.25
C PHE A 403 4.49 20.84 -12.62
N GLY A 404 5.32 19.89 -13.05
CA GLY A 404 6.70 20.14 -13.50
C GLY A 404 6.77 21.02 -14.75
N VAL A 405 5.88 20.79 -15.72
CA VAL A 405 5.74 21.63 -16.91
C VAL A 405 5.24 23.03 -16.52
N VAL A 406 4.22 23.12 -15.66
CA VAL A 406 3.62 24.39 -15.24
C VAL A 406 4.62 25.26 -14.49
N PHE A 407 5.22 24.74 -13.41
CA PHE A 407 6.12 25.50 -12.54
C PHE A 407 7.55 25.58 -13.07
N GLY A 408 7.92 24.80 -14.10
CA GLY A 408 9.29 24.73 -14.60
C GLY A 408 10.23 23.95 -13.67
N ILE A 409 9.69 23.14 -12.75
CA ILE A 409 10.44 22.29 -11.82
C ILE A 409 10.86 21.02 -12.57
N SER A 410 12.10 20.57 -12.40
CA SER A 410 12.56 19.33 -13.03
C SER A 410 11.80 18.11 -12.49
N ASN A 411 11.63 17.10 -13.34
CA ASN A 411 11.00 15.83 -12.98
C ASN A 411 11.71 15.17 -11.79
N THR A 412 13.04 15.31 -11.70
CA THR A 412 13.84 14.82 -10.56
C THR A 412 13.47 15.46 -9.23
N ILE A 413 13.28 16.78 -9.19
CA ILE A 413 12.91 17.47 -7.93
C ILE A 413 11.50 17.05 -7.49
N LEU A 414 10.57 16.90 -8.43
CA LEU A 414 9.21 16.42 -8.13
C LEU A 414 9.21 14.98 -7.62
N GLY A 415 10.06 14.13 -8.21
CA GLY A 415 10.30 12.77 -7.73
C GLY A 415 10.85 12.78 -6.30
N LEU A 416 11.92 13.54 -6.07
CA LEU A 416 12.63 13.65 -4.79
C LEU A 416 11.75 14.15 -3.65
N THR A 417 10.75 14.98 -3.96
CA THR A 417 9.89 15.63 -2.99
C THR A 417 8.49 15.03 -2.98
N LEU A 418 7.59 15.50 -3.85
CA LEU A 418 6.17 15.19 -3.79
C LEU A 418 5.87 13.70 -3.95
N LEU A 419 6.50 13.03 -4.93
CA LEU A 419 6.27 11.59 -5.16
C LEU A 419 6.83 10.76 -4.00
N ALA A 420 8.06 11.04 -3.60
CA ALA A 420 8.73 10.41 -2.47
C ALA A 420 7.96 10.56 -1.15
N TRP A 421 7.54 11.78 -0.82
CA TRP A 421 6.84 12.08 0.43
C TRP A 421 5.45 11.44 0.45
N GLY A 422 4.73 11.51 -0.67
CA GLY A 422 3.38 10.96 -0.77
C GLY A 422 3.37 9.44 -0.61
N ASN A 423 4.29 8.73 -1.25
CA ASN A 423 4.39 7.27 -1.10
C ASN A 423 4.84 6.84 0.30
N SER A 424 5.77 7.58 0.91
CA SER A 424 6.29 7.28 2.26
C SER A 424 5.44 7.86 3.40
N LEU A 425 4.27 8.46 3.11
CA LEU A 425 3.40 9.02 4.14
C LEU A 425 2.78 7.93 5.02
N GLY A 426 2.39 6.80 4.44
CA GLY A 426 1.89 5.62 5.17
C GLY A 426 2.96 5.02 6.10
N ASP A 427 4.19 4.92 5.61
CA ASP A 427 5.36 4.50 6.40
C ASP A 427 5.64 5.46 7.55
N CYS A 428 5.54 6.77 7.33
CA CYS A 428 5.73 7.78 8.36
C CYS A 428 4.72 7.60 9.50
N VAL A 429 3.43 7.52 9.17
CA VAL A 429 2.36 7.39 10.16
C VAL A 429 2.48 6.06 10.93
N SER A 430 2.68 4.95 10.24
CA SER A 430 2.76 3.61 10.85
C SER A 430 3.96 3.47 11.79
N ASN A 431 5.14 3.97 11.40
CA ASN A 431 6.35 3.89 12.22
C ASN A 431 6.29 4.82 13.43
N ILE A 432 5.72 6.02 13.29
CA ILE A 432 5.49 6.95 14.42
C ILE A 432 4.49 6.35 15.42
N VAL A 433 3.39 5.75 14.94
CA VAL A 433 2.40 5.09 15.80
C VAL A 433 3.02 3.92 16.55
N SER A 434 3.83 3.10 15.88
CA SER A 434 4.55 1.98 16.52
C SER A 434 5.51 2.47 17.62
N ALA A 435 6.20 3.59 17.39
CA ALA A 435 7.04 4.22 18.40
C ALA A 435 6.23 4.73 19.59
N ARG A 436 5.08 5.37 19.36
CA ARG A 436 4.16 5.84 20.42
C ARG A 436 3.59 4.70 21.27
N GLN A 437 3.41 3.51 20.69
CA GLN A 437 2.96 2.31 21.40
C GLN A 437 4.06 1.65 22.26
N GLY A 438 5.26 2.22 22.30
CA GLY A 438 6.37 1.71 23.12
C GLY A 438 7.36 0.82 22.37
N TYR A 439 7.27 0.74 21.03
CA TYR A 439 8.17 -0.05 20.18
C TYR A 439 9.03 0.81 19.22
N PRO A 440 9.81 1.80 19.72
CA PRO A 440 10.59 2.70 18.86
C PRO A 440 11.69 1.98 18.06
N ASN A 441 12.28 0.92 18.63
CA ASN A 441 13.28 0.10 17.94
C ASN A 441 12.71 -0.59 16.69
N MET A 442 11.42 -0.96 16.71
CA MET A 442 10.75 -1.55 15.55
C MET A 442 10.54 -0.52 14.46
N GLY A 443 10.06 0.68 14.82
CA GLY A 443 9.85 1.79 13.88
C GLY A 443 11.15 2.21 13.17
N ILE A 444 12.25 2.35 13.91
CA ILE A 444 13.55 2.71 13.30
C ILE A 444 14.13 1.60 12.45
N SER A 445 14.02 0.34 12.89
CA SER A 445 14.48 -0.80 12.08
C SER A 445 13.71 -0.89 10.76
N ALA A 446 12.41 -0.58 10.77
CA ALA A 446 11.61 -0.51 9.55
C ALA A 446 12.04 0.64 8.63
N CYS A 447 12.47 1.78 9.18
CA CYS A 447 12.95 2.93 8.38
C CYS A 447 14.24 2.64 7.59
N TYR A 448 15.12 1.76 8.10
CA TYR A 448 16.33 1.33 7.37
C TYR A 448 16.11 0.06 6.54
N GLY A 449 15.23 -0.84 6.99
CA GLY A 449 14.92 -2.08 6.28
C GLY A 449 14.02 -1.90 5.06
N ALA A 450 13.01 -1.02 5.12
CA ALA A 450 12.07 -0.82 4.02
C ALA A 450 12.72 -0.27 2.74
N PRO A 451 13.61 0.74 2.79
CA PRO A 451 14.34 1.18 1.60
C PRO A 451 15.16 0.07 0.92
N LEU A 452 15.80 -0.79 1.71
CA LEU A 452 16.57 -1.93 1.20
C LEU A 452 15.71 -3.01 0.53
N LEU A 453 14.41 -3.04 0.83
CA LEU A 453 13.46 -4.03 0.30
C LEU A 453 12.74 -3.53 -0.95
N CYS A 454 12.44 -2.23 -1.01
CA CYS A 454 11.44 -1.69 -1.93
C CYS A 454 11.97 -0.57 -2.83
N LYS A 455 13.15 0.00 -2.52
CA LYS A 455 13.66 1.24 -3.14
C LYS A 455 15.00 1.08 -3.87
N TYR A 456 15.72 -0.01 -3.62
CA TYR A 456 16.96 -0.41 -4.29
C TYR A 456 16.84 -1.86 -4.73
#